data_AF-A0A832M883-F1
#
_entry.id   AF-A0A832M883-F1
#
_cell.length_a   1.000
_cell.length_b   1.000
_cell.length_c   1.000
_cell.angle_alpha   90.00
_cell.angle_beta   90.00
_cell.angle_gamma   90.00
#
_symmetry.space_group_name_H-M   'P 1'
#
loop_
_entity.id
_entity.type
_entity.pdbx_description
1 polymer ?
#
loop_
_entity_poly.entity_id
_entity_poly.type
_entity_poly.pdbx_seq_one_letter_code
_entity_poly.pdbx_strand_id
1 'polypeptide(L)'
;MAVAQKKPGAGEDSQSREFVIENKLGLHARPAAMFVRVANQFPCEISVEKDNEQVNGKSIMGLMMLAAGCGSQLKVTASGDKAAEALAAIENLVKRKFDEE
;
A
#
# COMPACT_ATOMS: atom_id res chain seq x y z
N MET A 1 -23.09 17.47 12.99
CA MET A 1 -22.07 16.45 13.36
C MET A 1 -21.54 15.86 12.07
N ALA A 2 -20.23 15.95 11.85
CA ALA A 2 -19.63 15.59 10.56
C ALA A 2 -19.85 14.10 10.26
N VAL A 3 -20.60 13.84 9.20
CA VAL A 3 -20.75 12.52 8.60
C VAL A 3 -19.39 12.18 7.98
N ALA A 4 -18.67 11.22 8.57
CA ALA A 4 -17.50 10.64 7.93
C ALA A 4 -17.97 9.98 6.61
N GLN A 5 -17.69 10.65 5.49
CA GLN A 5 -18.04 10.16 4.17
C GLN A 5 -17.17 8.93 3.87
N LYS A 6 -17.79 7.75 3.90
CA LYS A 6 -17.25 6.53 3.30
C LYS A 6 -17.03 6.83 1.81
N LYS A 7 -15.77 6.97 1.37
CA LYS A 7 -15.45 7.13 -0.06
C LYS A 7 -16.08 5.97 -0.84
N PRO A 8 -16.87 6.22 -1.90
CA PRO A 8 -17.50 5.18 -2.70
C PRO A 8 -16.44 4.52 -3.58
N GLY A 9 -16.45 3.19 -3.67
CA GLY A 9 -15.60 2.42 -4.59
C GLY A 9 -14.86 1.24 -3.97
N ALA A 10 -15.55 0.43 -3.16
CA ALA A 10 -15.07 -0.91 -2.85
C ALA A 10 -16.01 -1.86 -3.60
N GLY A 11 -15.59 -2.38 -4.74
CA GLY A 11 -16.30 -3.47 -5.41
C GLY A 11 -16.47 -4.65 -4.45
N GLU A 12 -17.46 -5.50 -4.71
CA GLU A 12 -17.80 -6.66 -3.86
C GLU A 12 -16.61 -7.64 -3.65
N ASP A 13 -15.51 -7.48 -4.41
CA ASP A 13 -14.25 -8.25 -4.34
C ASP A 13 -13.02 -7.42 -3.91
N SER A 14 -13.16 -6.61 -2.86
CA SER A 14 -12.04 -5.83 -2.30
C SER A 14 -11.62 -6.30 -0.90
N GLN A 15 -10.31 -6.33 -0.66
CA GLN A 15 -9.70 -6.73 0.61
C GLN A 15 -8.70 -5.67 1.06
N SER A 16 -8.58 -5.45 2.37
CA SER A 16 -7.61 -4.50 2.94
C SER A 16 -6.76 -5.15 4.02
N ARG A 17 -5.50 -4.71 4.15
CA ARG A 17 -4.61 -5.01 5.28
C ARG A 17 -3.87 -3.77 5.72
N GLU A 18 -3.49 -3.74 6.99
CA GLU A 18 -2.67 -2.69 7.57
C GLU A 18 -1.23 -3.18 7.74
N PHE A 19 -0.28 -2.31 7.43
CA PHE A 19 1.15 -2.58 7.53
C PHE A 19 1.85 -1.45 8.27
N VAL A 20 2.88 -1.78 9.05
CA VAL A 20 3.77 -0.79 9.66
C VAL A 20 5.08 -0.79 8.88
N ILE A 21 5.54 0.40 8.50
CA ILE A 21 6.82 0.58 7.80
C ILE A 21 7.95 0.62 8.83
N GLU A 22 8.89 -0.33 8.76
CA GLU A 22 9.93 -0.51 9.79
C GLU A 22 11.37 -0.34 9.28
N ASN A 23 11.57 -0.08 7.99
CA ASN A 23 12.89 0.30 7.46
C ASN A 23 13.18 1.77 7.81
N LYS A 24 14.44 2.07 8.16
CA LYS A 24 14.83 3.36 8.78
C LYS A 24 14.38 4.59 8.00
N LEU A 25 14.47 4.56 6.67
CA LEU A 25 14.19 5.70 5.79
C LEU A 25 12.75 5.71 5.25
N GLY A 26 11.94 4.69 5.55
CA GLY A 26 10.56 4.58 5.08
C GLY A 26 10.40 4.33 3.57
N LEU A 27 9.26 4.72 2.99
CA LEU A 27 8.96 4.58 1.55
C LEU A 27 9.67 5.63 0.68
N HIS A 28 11.00 5.67 0.70
CA HIS A 28 11.78 6.43 -0.29
C HIS A 28 11.85 5.68 -1.64
N ALA A 29 12.62 6.23 -2.59
CA ALA A 29 12.66 5.77 -3.98
C ALA A 29 12.85 4.26 -4.16
N ARG A 30 13.73 3.62 -3.37
CA ARG A 30 14.04 2.18 -3.50
C ARG A 30 12.91 1.28 -2.94
N PRO A 31 12.48 1.41 -1.67
CA PRO A 31 11.31 0.72 -1.14
C PRO A 31 10.05 0.95 -1.96
N ALA A 32 9.80 2.19 -2.42
CA ALA A 32 8.69 2.51 -3.30
C ALA A 32 8.77 1.77 -4.64
N ALA A 33 9.94 1.71 -5.27
CA ALA A 33 10.15 0.94 -6.50
C ALA A 33 9.93 -0.58 -6.29
N MET A 34 10.39 -1.13 -5.17
CA MET A 34 10.17 -2.54 -4.81
C MET A 34 8.68 -2.82 -4.60
N PHE A 35 7.97 -1.95 -3.88
CA PHE A 35 6.53 -2.04 -3.67
C PHE A 35 5.79 -2.05 -5.01
N VAL A 36 6.06 -1.07 -5.87
CA VAL A 36 5.44 -0.94 -7.20
C VAL A 36 5.72 -2.16 -8.08
N ARG A 37 6.95 -2.69 -8.03
CA ARG A 37 7.32 -3.92 -8.76
C ARG A 37 6.51 -5.12 -8.27
N VAL A 38 6.27 -5.26 -6.97
CA VAL A 38 5.41 -6.31 -6.42
C VAL A 38 3.95 -6.08 -6.83
N ALA A 39 3.42 -4.87 -6.61
CA ALA A 39 2.05 -4.51 -6.93
C ALA A 39 1.71 -4.74 -8.42
N ASN A 40 2.63 -4.42 -9.34
CA ASN A 40 2.43 -4.60 -10.79
C ASN A 40 2.45 -6.05 -11.28
N GLN A 41 2.79 -7.04 -10.43
CA GLN A 41 2.70 -8.46 -10.81
C GLN A 41 1.27 -9.00 -10.76
N PHE A 42 0.33 -8.26 -10.18
CA PHE A 42 -1.03 -8.74 -9.94
C PHE A 42 -2.06 -8.03 -10.81
N PRO A 43 -3.05 -8.76 -11.37
CA PRO A 43 -4.12 -8.22 -12.20
C PRO A 43 -5.27 -7.60 -11.36
N CYS A 44 -4.96 -6.94 -10.26
CA CYS A 44 -5.91 -6.23 -9.41
C CYS A 44 -5.58 -4.74 -9.32
N GLU A 45 -6.56 -3.94 -8.90
CA GLU A 45 -6.30 -2.58 -8.43
C GLU A 45 -5.67 -2.65 -7.04
N ILE A 46 -4.74 -1.74 -6.74
CA ILE A 46 -4.09 -1.64 -5.43
C ILE A 46 -4.05 -0.17 -5.05
N SER A 47 -4.64 0.19 -3.92
CA SER A 47 -4.53 1.52 -3.31
C SER A 47 -3.78 1.45 -1.99
N VAL A 48 -3.05 2.52 -1.68
CA VAL A 48 -2.31 2.67 -0.43
C VAL A 48 -2.75 3.96 0.23
N GLU A 49 -3.11 3.88 1.50
CA GLU A 49 -3.61 4.99 2.29
C GLU A 49 -2.75 5.23 3.53
N LYS A 50 -2.45 6.51 3.82
CA LYS A 50 -1.83 6.99 5.05
C LYS A 50 -2.51 8.30 5.45
N ASP A 51 -2.92 8.44 6.71
CA ASP A 51 -3.53 9.68 7.24
C ASP A 51 -4.68 10.26 6.38
N ASN A 52 -5.53 9.39 5.80
CA ASN A 52 -6.62 9.70 4.87
C ASN A 52 -6.20 10.13 3.44
N GLU A 53 -4.90 10.24 3.16
CA GLU A 53 -4.38 10.40 1.81
C GLU A 53 -4.25 9.03 1.16
N GLN A 54 -4.87 8.86 -0.02
CA GLN A 54 -4.91 7.59 -0.74
C GLN A 54 -4.30 7.77 -2.13
N VAL A 55 -3.39 6.88 -2.49
CA VAL A 55 -2.69 6.87 -3.78
C VAL A 55 -2.83 5.51 -4.47
N ASN A 56 -2.52 5.47 -5.77
CA ASN A 56 -2.38 4.23 -6.51
C ASN A 56 -1.09 3.50 -6.09
N GLY A 57 -1.20 2.30 -5.54
CA GLY A 57 -0.08 1.46 -5.10
C GLY A 57 0.81 0.94 -6.23
N LYS A 58 0.39 1.10 -7.49
CA LYS A 58 1.18 0.81 -8.69
C LYS A 58 1.93 2.04 -9.23
N SER A 59 1.80 3.20 -8.59
CA SER A 59 2.51 4.44 -8.98
C SER A 59 3.61 4.77 -7.97
N ILE A 60 4.87 4.77 -8.43
CA ILE A 60 6.03 5.12 -7.59
C ILE A 60 5.94 6.55 -7.08
N MET A 61 5.50 7.48 -7.92
CA MET A 61 5.34 8.89 -7.53
C MET A 61 4.26 9.03 -6.45
N GLY A 62 3.14 8.29 -6.57
CA GLY A 62 2.10 8.27 -5.55
C GLY A 62 2.61 7.82 -4.19
N LEU A 63 3.34 6.69 -4.15
CA LEU A 63 3.88 6.17 -2.89
C LEU A 63 4.88 7.12 -2.23
N MET A 64 5.74 7.77 -3.01
CA MET A 64 6.70 8.73 -2.45
C MET A 64 6.01 9.98 -1.89
N MET A 65 4.88 10.41 -2.49
CA MET A 65 4.12 11.56 -2.01
C MET A 65 3.42 11.31 -0.66
N LEU A 66 3.10 10.06 -0.32
CA LEU A 66 2.54 9.71 1.00
C LEU A 66 3.48 10.04 2.16
N ALA A 67 4.78 10.24 1.90
CA ALA A 67 5.80 10.53 2.90
C ALA A 67 5.77 9.56 4.09
N ALA A 68 5.61 8.26 3.80
CA ALA A 68 5.50 7.21 4.80
C ALA A 68 6.87 6.85 5.39
N GLY A 69 7.26 7.54 6.47
CA GLY A 69 8.46 7.25 7.24
C GLY A 69 8.36 5.99 8.12
N CYS A 70 9.46 5.61 8.76
CA CYS A 70 9.47 4.55 9.79
C CYS A 70 8.40 4.80 10.86
N GLY A 71 7.67 3.75 11.24
CA GLY A 71 6.53 3.79 12.15
C GLY A 71 5.20 4.19 11.49
N SER A 72 5.19 4.58 10.21
CA SER A 72 3.92 4.88 9.52
C SER A 72 3.07 3.64 9.38
N GLN A 73 1.77 3.78 9.70
CA GLN A 73 0.76 2.78 9.40
C GLN A 73 0.18 3.06 8.01
N LEU A 74 0.23 2.04 7.14
CA LEU A 74 -0.37 2.07 5.82
C LEU A 74 -1.54 1.12 5.78
N LYS A 75 -2.67 1.57 5.22
CA LYS A 75 -3.74 0.68 4.81
C LYS A 75 -3.64 0.42 3.33
N VAL A 76 -3.44 -0.84 2.94
CA VAL A 76 -3.38 -1.26 1.54
C VAL A 76 -4.67 -1.98 1.22
N THR A 77 -5.33 -1.58 0.14
CA THR A 77 -6.54 -2.23 -0.36
C THR A 77 -6.27 -2.77 -1.75
N ALA A 78 -6.63 -4.03 -1.99
CA ALA A 78 -6.57 -4.67 -3.30
C ALA A 78 -7.98 -5.06 -3.74
N SER A 79 -8.33 -4.84 -5.01
CA SER A 79 -9.65 -5.14 -5.57
C SER A 79 -9.53 -5.84 -6.92
N GLY A 80 -10.23 -6.96 -7.08
CA GLY A 80 -10.22 -7.78 -8.30
C GLY A 80 -9.31 -9.02 -8.21
N ASP A 81 -8.96 -9.57 -9.37
CA ASP A 81 -8.30 -10.87 -9.49
C ASP A 81 -6.97 -10.94 -8.73
N LYS A 82 -6.83 -11.95 -7.88
CA LYS A 82 -5.64 -12.18 -7.03
C LYS A 82 -5.38 -11.10 -5.97
N ALA A 83 -6.41 -10.35 -5.55
CA ALA A 83 -6.28 -9.35 -4.48
C ALA A 83 -5.63 -9.92 -3.19
N ALA A 84 -6.04 -11.13 -2.77
CA ALA A 84 -5.48 -11.80 -1.59
C ALA A 84 -3.98 -12.12 -1.73
N GLU A 85 -3.56 -12.59 -2.90
CA GLU A 85 -2.17 -12.91 -3.22
C GLU A 85 -1.32 -11.63 -3.28
N ALA A 86 -1.87 -10.55 -3.85
CA ALA A 86 -1.21 -9.24 -3.92
C ALA A 86 -0.92 -8.69 -2.51
N LEU A 87 -1.92 -8.74 -1.62
CA LEU A 87 -1.75 -8.32 -0.23
C LEU A 87 -0.72 -9.17 0.51
N ALA A 88 -0.71 -10.50 0.30
CA ALA A 88 0.29 -11.37 0.91
C ALA A 88 1.71 -11.10 0.40
N ALA A 89 1.89 -10.81 -0.89
CA ALA A 89 3.19 -10.47 -1.46
C ALA A 89 3.70 -9.12 -0.93
N ILE A 90 2.82 -8.12 -0.81
CA ILE A 90 3.16 -6.81 -0.21
C ILE A 90 3.51 -6.99 1.27
N GLU A 91 2.74 -7.77 2.02
CA GLU A 91 3.02 -8.07 3.43
C GLU A 91 4.40 -8.69 3.61
N ASN A 92 4.76 -9.67 2.77
CA ASN A 92 6.06 -10.31 2.81
C ASN A 92 7.21 -9.32 2.51
N LEU A 93 7.00 -8.38 1.57
CA LEU A 93 7.97 -7.34 1.26
C LEU A 93 8.17 -6.38 2.46
N VAL A 94 7.06 -5.93 3.08
CA VAL A 94 7.11 -5.03 4.24
C VAL A 94 7.77 -5.71 5.44
N LYS A 95 7.45 -6.98 5.71
CA LYS A 95 8.07 -7.79 6.78
C LYS A 95 9.57 -7.96 6.61
N ARG A 96 10.06 -7.97 5.37
CA ARG A 96 11.50 -7.97 5.04
C ARG A 96 12.13 -6.58 5.12
N LYS A 97 11.38 -5.57 5.54
CA LYS A 97 11.82 -4.17 5.58
C LYS A 97 12.36 -3.69 4.24
N PHE A 98 11.78 -4.14 3.13
CA PHE A 98 12.25 -3.84 1.78
C PHE A 98 13.73 -4.23 1.54
N ASP A 99 14.23 -5.24 2.26
CA ASP A 99 15.64 -5.65 2.27
C ASP A 99 16.61 -4.53 2.70
N GLU A 100 16.14 -3.68 3.61
CA GLU A 100 16.90 -2.60 4.25
C GLU A 100 16.93 -2.79 5.79
N GLU A 101 17.75 -1.97 6.47
CA GLU A 101 17.85 -1.94 7.94
C GLU A 101 16.74 -1.13 8.61
#